data_AF-A0A1W9L4M1-F1
#
_entry.id   AF-A0A1W9L4M1-F1
#
_cell.length_a   1.000
_cell.length_b   1.000
_cell.length_c   1.000
_cell.angle_alpha   90.00
_cell.angle_beta   90.00
_cell.angle_gamma   90.00
#
_symmetry.space_group_name_H-M   'P 1'
#
loop_
_entity.id
_entity.type
_entity.pdbx_description
1 polymer ?
#
loop_
_entity_poly.entity_id
_entity_poly.type
_entity_poly.pdbx_seq_one_letter_code
_entity_poly.pdbx_strand_id
1 'polypeptide(L)'
;TNYQTEAEKKGGAYIWDGSDWVAREVSWKSPYFSQTDNHPVVCISWNDAQAYCQWLSQQTGQLYRLPTEAEWEYACRAGTTTQFSFGNNENDLQQYAWFNANFGDKTQPVGKNPWGLYDKDLQYYAWFSASSSNKTQPVGGKKPNPWGLYDMHGNVWEWCEDMWHENYQGAPIDGKAWVSSGKGARVLRGGSWYISPRRLRAASRSGYVRSYRNYGVGMRLVRVLDQN
;
A
#
# COMPACT_ATOMS: atom_id res chain seq x y z
N THR A 1 -3.36 22.41 -14.94
CA THR A 1 -4.46 22.74 -14.00
C THR A 1 -3.87 23.58 -12.87
N ASN A 2 -4.66 24.35 -12.13
CA ASN A 2 -4.22 25.06 -10.92
C ASN A 2 -4.54 24.26 -9.64
N TYR A 3 -4.57 22.93 -9.73
CA TYR A 3 -4.91 22.09 -8.58
C TYR A 3 -3.79 22.10 -7.54
N GLN A 4 -4.16 22.37 -6.29
CA GLN A 4 -3.29 22.22 -5.13
C GLN A 4 -3.77 21.03 -4.30
N THR A 5 -2.84 20.16 -3.95
CA THR A 5 -3.10 19.00 -3.09
C THR A 5 -3.48 19.43 -1.68
N GLU A 6 -4.14 18.56 -0.91
CA GLU A 6 -4.40 18.77 0.51
C GLU A 6 -3.11 19.04 1.29
N ALA A 7 -1.99 18.43 0.90
CA ALA A 7 -0.69 18.70 1.51
C ALA A 7 -0.22 20.13 1.27
N GLU A 8 -0.36 20.64 0.05
CA GLU A 8 -0.02 22.03 -0.29
C GLU A 8 -0.97 23.03 0.39
N LYS A 9 -2.27 22.71 0.50
CA LYS A 9 -3.28 23.57 1.14
C LYS A 9 -3.16 23.65 2.66
N LYS A 10 -2.78 22.54 3.30
CA LYS A 10 -2.74 22.41 4.78
C LYS A 10 -1.31 22.43 5.34
N GLY A 11 -0.32 22.79 4.52
CA GLY A 11 1.06 22.94 4.94
C GLY A 11 1.75 21.64 5.36
N GLY A 12 1.36 20.49 4.79
CA GLY A 12 2.10 19.27 5.07
C GLY A 12 1.40 17.92 4.91
N ALA A 13 2.09 16.86 5.27
CA ALA A 13 1.60 15.50 5.42
C ALA A 13 2.13 14.89 6.73
N TYR A 14 1.57 13.76 7.16
CA TYR A 14 1.97 13.11 8.40
C TYR A 14 3.26 12.29 8.22
N ILE A 15 4.16 12.40 9.19
CA ILE A 15 5.41 11.66 9.28
C ILE A 15 5.52 11.01 10.67
N TRP A 16 5.90 9.72 10.74
CA TRP A 16 6.34 9.08 11.97
C TRP A 16 7.67 9.65 12.46
N ASP A 17 7.72 10.16 13.68
CA ASP A 17 8.95 10.70 14.28
C ASP A 17 9.68 9.71 15.22
N GLY A 18 9.15 8.50 15.37
CA GLY A 18 9.63 7.50 16.31
C GLY A 18 8.60 7.14 17.39
N SER A 19 7.64 8.02 17.65
CA SER A 19 6.60 7.82 18.67
C SER A 19 5.18 8.15 18.20
N ASP A 20 5.01 9.14 17.32
CA ASP A 20 3.69 9.53 16.81
C ASP A 20 3.72 9.97 15.34
N TRP A 21 2.53 10.02 14.73
CA TRP A 21 2.31 10.59 13.39
C TRP A 21 2.12 12.10 13.50
N VAL A 22 3.18 12.85 13.21
CA VAL A 22 3.20 14.31 13.31
C VAL A 22 3.09 14.97 11.94
N ALA A 23 2.33 16.07 11.84
CA ALA A 23 2.29 16.85 10.62
C ALA A 23 3.65 17.56 10.39
N ARG A 24 4.21 17.42 9.20
CA ARG A 24 5.43 18.11 8.76
C ARG A 24 5.19 18.77 7.42
N GLU A 25 5.92 19.85 7.14
CA GLU A 25 5.85 20.60 5.89
C GLU A 25 6.51 19.81 4.74
N VAL A 26 5.81 18.76 4.31
CA VAL A 26 6.19 17.87 3.22
C VAL A 26 5.02 17.73 2.24
N SER A 27 5.33 17.38 1.01
CA SER A 27 4.33 17.16 -0.03
C SER A 27 4.79 16.08 -1.01
N TRP A 28 4.00 15.82 -2.04
CA TRP A 28 4.37 14.92 -3.12
C TRP A 28 5.62 15.38 -3.90
N LYS A 29 5.94 16.68 -3.90
CA LYS A 29 7.12 17.25 -4.58
C LYS A 29 8.42 17.07 -3.80
N SER A 30 8.32 17.12 -2.47
CA SER A 30 9.44 16.96 -1.55
C SER A 30 8.95 16.11 -0.39
N PRO A 31 8.84 14.79 -0.60
CA PRO A 31 8.54 13.88 0.48
C PRO A 31 9.75 13.84 1.43
N TYR A 32 9.54 13.36 2.66
CA TYR A 32 10.53 13.31 3.74
C TYR A 32 11.82 12.51 3.42
N PHE A 33 11.91 11.93 2.24
CA PHE A 33 13.04 11.18 1.70
C PHE A 33 13.17 11.48 0.20
N SER A 34 14.35 11.25 -0.37
CA SER A 34 14.58 11.44 -1.80
C SER A 34 13.77 10.44 -2.64
N GLN A 35 13.08 10.94 -3.65
CA GLN A 35 12.39 10.16 -4.69
C GLN A 35 12.88 10.59 -6.08
N THR A 36 12.68 9.70 -7.05
CA THR A 36 12.78 9.99 -8.49
C THR A 36 11.40 9.84 -9.12
N ASP A 37 11.25 10.23 -10.39
CA ASP A 37 9.98 10.12 -11.13
C ASP A 37 9.44 8.68 -11.25
N ASN A 38 10.28 7.68 -11.02
CA ASN A 38 9.90 6.27 -11.03
C ASN A 38 9.43 5.75 -9.66
N HIS A 39 9.38 6.58 -8.62
CA HIS A 39 8.83 6.19 -7.32
C HIS A 39 7.31 6.42 -7.28
N PRO A 40 6.58 5.69 -6.41
CA PRO A 40 5.17 5.99 -6.20
C PRO A 40 5.02 7.40 -5.61
N VAL A 41 4.04 8.13 -6.12
CA VAL A 41 3.61 9.39 -5.50
C VAL A 41 3.10 9.11 -4.08
N VAL A 42 3.52 9.93 -3.13
CA VAL A 42 3.11 9.86 -1.72
C VAL A 42 2.69 11.24 -1.21
N CYS A 43 2.30 11.35 0.06
CA CYS A 43 1.80 12.59 0.65
C CYS A 43 0.52 13.10 -0.03
N ILE A 44 -0.22 12.20 -0.69
CA ILE A 44 -1.51 12.49 -1.32
C ILE A 44 -2.65 11.92 -0.48
N SER A 45 -3.76 12.64 -0.46
CA SER A 45 -5.00 12.19 0.16
C SER A 45 -5.91 11.49 -0.82
N TRP A 46 -6.99 10.88 -0.32
CA TRP A 46 -8.03 10.32 -1.18
C TRP A 46 -8.68 11.39 -2.06
N ASN A 47 -8.87 12.61 -1.53
CA ASN A 47 -9.41 13.73 -2.31
C ASN A 47 -8.48 14.11 -3.47
N ASP A 48 -7.16 14.07 -3.26
CA ASP A 48 -6.16 14.36 -4.29
C ASP A 48 -6.16 13.27 -5.37
N ALA A 49 -6.23 12.00 -4.94
CA ALA A 49 -6.28 10.85 -5.84
C ALA A 49 -7.54 10.88 -6.74
N GLN A 50 -8.71 11.20 -6.18
CA GLN A 50 -9.94 11.37 -6.98
C GLN A 50 -9.83 12.52 -7.96
N ALA A 51 -9.27 13.67 -7.53
CA ALA A 51 -9.08 14.81 -8.43
C ALA A 51 -8.15 14.47 -9.60
N TYR A 52 -7.11 13.68 -9.35
CA TYR A 52 -6.22 13.17 -10.41
C TYR A 52 -6.96 12.23 -11.37
N CYS A 53 -7.77 11.30 -10.86
CA CYS A 53 -8.59 10.42 -11.70
C CYS A 53 -9.55 11.20 -12.62
N GLN A 54 -10.24 12.20 -12.06
CA GLN A 54 -11.16 13.07 -12.79
C GLN A 54 -10.44 13.86 -13.87
N TRP A 55 -9.31 14.48 -13.52
CA TRP A 55 -8.49 15.21 -14.46
C TRP A 55 -8.01 14.31 -15.61
N LEU A 56 -7.45 13.15 -15.30
CA LEU A 56 -6.95 12.22 -16.32
C LEU A 56 -8.07 11.74 -17.24
N SER A 57 -9.26 11.50 -16.67
CA SER A 57 -10.44 11.15 -17.46
C SER A 57 -10.82 12.24 -18.45
N GLN A 58 -10.82 13.50 -18.00
CA GLN A 58 -11.08 14.65 -18.87
C GLN A 58 -10.01 14.83 -19.95
N GLN A 59 -8.74 14.57 -19.63
CA GLN A 59 -7.65 14.72 -20.60
C GLN A 59 -7.68 13.67 -21.70
N THR A 60 -8.14 12.46 -21.38
CA THR A 60 -8.03 11.30 -22.28
C THR A 60 -9.35 10.92 -22.93
N GLY A 61 -10.48 11.43 -22.42
CA GLY A 61 -11.82 10.98 -22.82
C GLY A 61 -12.16 9.55 -22.35
N GLN A 62 -11.32 8.95 -21.52
CA GLN A 62 -11.49 7.60 -20.98
C GLN A 62 -11.87 7.67 -19.50
N LEU A 63 -12.64 6.71 -18.99
CA LEU A 63 -13.02 6.70 -17.58
C LEU A 63 -11.91 6.09 -16.71
N TYR A 64 -11.25 6.93 -15.91
CA TYR A 64 -10.31 6.55 -14.86
C TYR A 64 -10.89 6.80 -13.47
N ARG A 65 -10.61 5.88 -12.55
CA ARG A 65 -11.02 5.98 -11.14
C ARG A 65 -10.05 5.22 -10.23
N LEU A 66 -10.22 5.38 -8.92
CA LEU A 66 -9.63 4.45 -7.96
C LEU A 66 -10.24 3.05 -8.12
N PRO A 67 -9.46 1.99 -7.83
CA PRO A 67 -10.02 0.65 -7.73
C PRO A 67 -11.07 0.61 -6.63
N THR A 68 -12.09 -0.22 -6.81
CA THR A 68 -12.87 -0.68 -5.66
C THR A 68 -11.98 -1.59 -4.82
N GLU A 69 -12.29 -1.75 -3.55
CA GLU A 69 -11.54 -2.63 -2.69
C GLU A 69 -11.60 -4.08 -3.18
N ALA A 70 -12.76 -4.51 -3.68
CA ALA A 70 -12.94 -5.83 -4.26
C ALA A 70 -12.04 -6.03 -5.49
N GLU A 71 -11.99 -5.05 -6.40
CA GLU A 71 -11.09 -5.07 -7.55
C GLU A 71 -9.62 -5.10 -7.13
N TRP A 72 -9.25 -4.30 -6.12
CA TRP A 72 -7.89 -4.27 -5.61
C TRP A 72 -7.45 -5.63 -5.06
N GLU A 73 -8.27 -6.26 -4.21
CA GLU A 73 -7.93 -7.57 -3.64
C GLU A 73 -7.91 -8.66 -4.72
N TYR A 74 -8.87 -8.64 -5.65
CA TYR A 74 -8.92 -9.57 -6.77
C TYR A 74 -7.64 -9.47 -7.63
N ALA A 75 -7.25 -8.24 -7.99
CA ALA A 75 -6.02 -7.94 -8.71
C ALA A 75 -4.77 -8.34 -7.92
N CYS A 76 -4.74 -8.09 -6.62
CA CYS A 76 -3.63 -8.47 -5.74
C CYS A 76 -3.43 -9.98 -5.75
N ARG A 77 -4.51 -10.74 -5.54
CA ARG A 77 -4.53 -12.21 -5.47
C ARG A 77 -4.16 -12.88 -6.78
N ALA A 78 -4.54 -12.29 -7.92
CA ALA A 78 -4.24 -12.81 -9.25
C ALA A 78 -4.51 -14.32 -9.42
N GLY A 79 -5.69 -14.75 -8.97
CA GLY A 79 -6.13 -16.16 -9.04
C GLY A 79 -5.77 -17.03 -7.84
N THR A 80 -4.98 -16.54 -6.88
CA THR A 80 -4.66 -17.29 -5.65
C THR A 80 -5.67 -17.05 -4.53
N THR A 81 -5.77 -17.99 -3.59
CA THR A 81 -6.57 -17.86 -2.35
C THR A 81 -5.70 -17.65 -1.10
N THR A 82 -4.38 -17.50 -1.31
CA THR A 82 -3.35 -17.44 -0.28
C THR A 82 -3.23 -16.04 0.34
N GLN A 83 -2.46 -15.90 1.41
CA GLN A 83 -2.16 -14.65 2.10
C GLN A 83 -1.40 -13.68 1.18
N PHE A 84 -0.53 -14.20 0.33
CA PHE A 84 0.20 -13.46 -0.70
C PHE A 84 -0.05 -14.07 -2.07
N SER A 85 0.10 -13.29 -3.13
CA SER A 85 -0.08 -13.75 -4.52
C SER A 85 0.94 -14.80 -4.98
N PHE A 86 2.02 -14.96 -4.23
CA PHE A 86 3.08 -15.94 -4.47
C PHE A 86 3.00 -17.16 -3.53
N GLY A 87 1.98 -17.25 -2.66
CA GLY A 87 1.74 -18.44 -1.84
C GLY A 87 1.53 -18.17 -0.36
N ASN A 88 1.61 -19.26 0.41
CA ASN A 88 1.18 -19.39 1.80
C ASN A 88 2.16 -20.20 2.65
N ASN A 89 3.39 -20.47 2.19
CA ASN A 89 4.17 -21.58 2.72
C ASN A 89 4.63 -21.35 4.17
N GLU A 90 3.77 -21.72 5.11
CA GLU A 90 3.99 -21.77 6.55
C GLU A 90 4.76 -23.06 6.96
N ASN A 91 4.92 -24.05 6.09
CA ASN A 91 5.63 -25.32 6.41
C ASN A 91 7.16 -25.19 6.44
N ASP A 92 7.72 -24.03 6.07
CA ASP A 92 9.14 -23.73 6.28
C ASP A 92 9.42 -23.22 7.72
N LEU A 93 8.39 -22.98 8.56
CA LEU A 93 8.52 -22.41 9.92
C LEU A 93 9.33 -23.27 10.92
N GLN A 94 9.49 -24.58 10.69
CA GLN A 94 10.33 -25.44 11.55
C GLN A 94 11.84 -25.38 11.26
N GLN A 95 12.29 -24.63 10.23
CA GLN A 95 13.73 -24.48 9.94
C GLN A 95 14.33 -23.12 10.34
N TYR A 96 13.58 -22.25 11.02
CA TYR A 96 14.03 -20.86 11.27
C TYR A 96 13.96 -20.40 12.73
N ALA A 97 14.07 -21.34 13.68
CA ALA A 97 14.46 -21.02 15.05
C ALA A 97 15.96 -21.31 15.26
N TRP A 98 16.72 -20.30 15.65
CA TRP A 98 18.06 -20.47 16.20
C TRP A 98 17.95 -21.18 17.57
N PHE A 99 18.51 -22.39 17.68
CA PHE A 99 18.74 -23.04 18.97
C PHE A 99 20.18 -22.77 19.44
N ASN A 100 20.32 -22.38 20.71
CA ASN A 100 21.58 -22.06 21.39
C ASN A 100 22.56 -23.24 21.38
N ALA A 101 23.61 -23.16 20.57
CA ALA A 101 24.91 -23.76 20.88
C ALA A 101 26.01 -23.01 20.13
N ASN A 102 26.99 -22.49 20.88
CA ASN A 102 28.20 -21.76 20.48
C ASN A 102 28.10 -20.23 20.41
N PHE A 103 28.07 -19.62 21.59
CA PHE A 103 28.60 -18.27 21.77
C PHE A 103 30.14 -18.32 21.76
N GLY A 104 30.74 -17.65 20.78
CA GLY A 104 32.12 -17.18 20.80
C GLY A 104 32.13 -15.75 20.24
N ASP A 105 32.69 -14.81 20.98
CA ASP A 105 32.52 -13.36 20.85
C ASP A 105 32.70 -12.78 19.43
N LYS A 106 31.62 -12.17 18.88
CA LYS A 106 31.55 -10.87 18.13
C LYS A 106 30.23 -10.73 17.33
N THR A 107 29.91 -9.48 16.97
CA THR A 107 28.60 -8.82 16.69
C THR A 107 27.61 -9.46 15.71
N GLN A 108 26.32 -9.06 15.78
CA GLN A 108 25.29 -9.36 14.74
C GLN A 108 24.43 -8.12 14.38
N PRO A 109 24.26 -7.77 13.08
CA PRO A 109 23.30 -6.77 12.60
C PRO A 109 21.91 -7.34 12.25
N VAL A 110 20.88 -6.54 12.56
CA VAL A 110 19.44 -6.53 12.18
C VAL A 110 18.70 -7.87 12.01
N GLY A 111 17.68 -8.12 12.85
CA GLY A 111 16.76 -9.27 12.64
C GLY A 111 15.92 -9.76 13.82
N LYS A 112 15.71 -8.99 14.90
CA LYS A 112 14.80 -9.44 15.98
C LYS A 112 13.34 -9.14 15.62
N ASN A 113 12.62 -10.13 15.12
CA ASN A 113 11.17 -10.23 15.38
C ASN A 113 10.90 -11.51 16.19
N PRO A 114 10.09 -11.46 17.27
CA PRO A 114 9.73 -12.65 18.07
C PRO A 114 8.61 -13.52 17.47
N TRP A 115 8.20 -13.27 16.22
CA TRP A 115 6.90 -13.73 15.71
C TRP A 115 6.99 -14.69 14.50
N GLY A 116 8.18 -15.05 14.04
CA GLY A 116 8.38 -16.17 13.09
C GLY A 116 7.86 -15.97 11.66
N LEU A 117 7.23 -14.85 11.29
CA LEU A 117 6.58 -14.68 9.98
C LEU A 117 7.52 -14.09 8.92
N TYR A 118 8.53 -14.86 8.48
CA TYR A 118 9.33 -14.53 7.30
C TYR A 118 9.21 -15.61 6.24
N ASP A 119 8.38 -15.36 5.24
CA ASP A 119 8.43 -16.10 3.99
C ASP A 119 9.67 -15.64 3.22
N LYS A 120 10.55 -16.57 2.83
CA LYS A 120 11.77 -16.30 2.06
C LYS A 120 11.48 -15.59 0.73
N ASP A 121 10.29 -15.81 0.17
CA ASP A 121 9.92 -15.23 -1.11
C ASP A 121 9.51 -13.75 -0.97
N LEU A 122 9.12 -13.32 0.23
CA LEU A 122 8.63 -11.97 0.51
C LEU A 122 9.65 -10.89 0.13
N GLN A 123 10.96 -11.17 0.24
CA GLN A 123 12.00 -10.23 -0.19
C GLN A 123 12.06 -10.01 -1.71
N TYR A 124 11.54 -10.93 -2.52
CA TYR A 124 11.52 -10.83 -3.99
C TYR A 124 10.25 -10.16 -4.52
N TYR A 125 9.18 -10.12 -3.73
CA TYR A 125 7.86 -9.61 -4.14
C TYR A 125 7.41 -8.36 -3.37
N ALA A 126 8.03 -8.02 -2.24
CA ALA A 126 7.56 -6.96 -1.34
C ALA A 126 8.64 -5.95 -0.91
N TRP A 127 8.22 -4.69 -0.80
CA TRP A 127 8.97 -3.61 -0.15
C TRP A 127 8.38 -3.30 1.23
N PHE A 128 9.15 -3.55 2.28
CA PHE A 128 8.74 -3.37 3.68
C PHE A 128 9.96 -3.03 4.55
N SER A 129 9.79 -2.85 5.86
CA SER A 129 10.80 -2.19 6.71
C SER A 129 12.21 -2.80 6.59
N ALA A 130 12.34 -4.10 6.37
CA ALA A 130 13.63 -4.75 6.22
C ALA A 130 14.22 -4.72 4.80
N SER A 131 13.40 -4.52 3.77
CA SER A 131 13.84 -4.53 2.36
C SER A 131 13.85 -3.16 1.71
N SER A 132 13.25 -2.14 2.31
CA SER A 132 12.98 -0.85 1.66
C SER A 132 14.03 0.24 1.91
N SER A 133 15.06 -0.03 2.71
CA SER A 133 16.03 0.98 3.15
C SER A 133 15.35 2.23 3.76
N ASN A 134 14.24 2.03 4.47
CA ASN A 134 13.42 3.06 5.12
C ASN A 134 12.90 4.16 4.19
N LYS A 135 12.55 3.81 2.94
CA LYS A 135 11.88 4.72 2.00
C LYS A 135 11.09 3.95 0.95
N THR A 136 10.27 4.65 0.18
CA THR A 136 9.70 4.08 -1.06
C THR A 136 10.78 3.64 -2.02
N GLN A 137 10.47 2.67 -2.87
CA GLN A 137 11.37 2.19 -3.92
C GLN A 137 10.76 2.45 -5.30
N PRO A 138 11.56 2.48 -6.38
CA PRO A 138 11.03 2.58 -7.73
C PRO A 138 9.97 1.49 -7.98
N VAL A 139 8.88 1.88 -8.65
CA VAL A 139 7.81 0.95 -9.02
C VAL A 139 8.37 -0.16 -9.92
N GLY A 140 7.86 -1.38 -9.77
CA GLY A 140 8.31 -2.51 -10.58
C GLY A 140 9.69 -3.08 -10.20
N GLY A 141 10.28 -2.64 -9.09
CA GLY A 141 11.60 -3.14 -8.63
C GLY A 141 11.60 -4.55 -8.04
N LYS A 142 10.42 -5.15 -7.83
CA LYS A 142 10.21 -6.53 -7.36
C LYS A 142 9.52 -7.37 -8.42
N LYS A 143 9.40 -8.68 -8.21
CA LYS A 143 8.66 -9.55 -9.13
C LYS A 143 7.16 -9.19 -9.15
N PRO A 144 6.49 -9.23 -10.31
CA PRO A 144 5.05 -9.05 -10.37
C PRO A 144 4.30 -10.27 -9.83
N ASN A 145 3.02 -10.10 -9.56
CA ASN A 145 2.11 -11.22 -9.34
C ASN A 145 1.78 -11.97 -10.66
N PRO A 146 1.05 -13.09 -10.64
CA PRO A 146 0.71 -13.87 -11.84
C PRO A 146 0.00 -13.11 -12.98
N TRP A 147 -0.58 -11.93 -12.72
CA TRP A 147 -1.20 -11.09 -13.75
C TRP A 147 -0.31 -9.94 -14.22
N GLY A 148 0.96 -9.91 -13.81
CA GLY A 148 1.90 -8.86 -14.20
C GLY A 148 1.78 -7.58 -13.39
N LEU A 149 1.06 -7.58 -12.26
CA LEU A 149 0.94 -6.40 -11.40
C LEU A 149 2.06 -6.35 -10.36
N TYR A 150 2.71 -5.21 -10.29
CA TYR A 150 3.83 -4.94 -9.38
C TYR A 150 3.37 -4.23 -8.11
N ASP A 151 4.17 -4.39 -7.07
CA ASP A 151 4.04 -3.67 -5.80
C ASP A 151 2.68 -3.85 -5.10
N MET A 152 1.98 -4.96 -5.38
CA MET A 152 0.70 -5.30 -4.73
C MET A 152 0.86 -5.69 -3.25
N HIS A 153 2.10 -5.87 -2.77
CA HIS A 153 2.46 -6.24 -1.40
C HIS A 153 3.54 -5.30 -0.85
N GLY A 154 3.18 -4.05 -0.54
CA GLY A 154 4.08 -3.07 0.07
C GLY A 154 4.40 -1.87 -0.83
N ASN A 155 5.58 -1.29 -0.64
CA ASN A 155 5.97 0.03 -1.18
C ASN A 155 5.12 1.16 -0.61
N VAL A 156 3.86 1.29 -1.01
CA VAL A 156 2.91 2.28 -0.48
C VAL A 156 1.54 1.67 -0.27
N TRP A 157 0.83 2.13 0.77
CA TRP A 157 -0.60 1.87 0.88
C TRP A 157 -1.31 2.56 -0.30
N GLU A 158 -2.37 1.96 -0.81
CA GLU A 158 -3.08 2.49 -1.96
C GLU A 158 -4.55 2.76 -1.63
N TRP A 159 -5.00 3.98 -1.92
CA TRP A 159 -6.40 4.38 -1.79
C TRP A 159 -7.34 3.57 -2.69
N CYS A 160 -8.47 3.15 -2.13
CA CYS A 160 -9.60 2.57 -2.85
C CYS A 160 -10.81 3.53 -2.81
N GLU A 161 -11.77 3.34 -3.72
CA GLU A 161 -13.01 4.13 -3.78
C GLU A 161 -13.89 3.92 -2.53
N ASP A 162 -13.88 2.72 -1.96
CA ASP A 162 -14.77 2.25 -0.90
C ASP A 162 -14.67 3.05 0.40
N MET A 163 -15.81 3.15 1.09
CA MET A 163 -15.86 3.59 2.47
C MET A 163 -15.44 2.44 3.40
N TRP A 164 -14.72 2.79 4.47
CA TRP A 164 -14.33 1.85 5.49
C TRP A 164 -15.54 1.32 6.25
N HIS A 165 -15.61 0.00 6.38
CA HIS A 165 -16.56 -0.72 7.22
C HIS A 165 -15.79 -1.75 8.06
N GLU A 166 -16.22 -1.98 9.30
CA GLU A 166 -15.54 -2.88 10.24
C GLU A 166 -15.57 -4.34 9.82
N ASN A 167 -16.57 -4.73 9.03
CA ASN A 167 -16.77 -6.08 8.53
C ASN A 167 -17.37 -6.04 7.10
N TYR A 168 -17.62 -7.21 6.52
CA TYR A 168 -18.17 -7.36 5.17
C TYR A 168 -19.66 -7.75 5.14
N GLN A 169 -20.39 -7.62 6.26
CA GLN A 169 -21.82 -7.89 6.29
C GLN A 169 -22.55 -6.84 5.45
N GLY A 170 -23.20 -7.27 4.35
CA GLY A 170 -23.86 -6.37 3.41
C GLY A 170 -22.94 -5.72 2.37
N ALA A 171 -21.71 -6.20 2.23
CA ALA A 171 -20.80 -5.75 1.17
C ALA A 171 -21.38 -6.07 -0.22
N PRO A 172 -21.18 -5.20 -1.23
CA PRO A 172 -21.49 -5.52 -2.61
C PRO A 172 -20.73 -6.78 -3.08
N ILE A 173 -21.42 -7.64 -3.84
CA ILE A 173 -20.85 -8.88 -4.39
C ILE A 173 -20.55 -8.80 -5.90
N ASP A 174 -20.82 -7.64 -6.50
CA ASP A 174 -20.70 -7.38 -7.94
C ASP A 174 -19.47 -6.51 -8.28
N GLY A 175 -18.55 -6.37 -7.33
CA GLY A 175 -17.31 -5.59 -7.49
C GLY A 175 -17.49 -4.08 -7.42
N LYS A 176 -18.72 -3.57 -7.23
CA LYS A 176 -18.96 -2.13 -7.02
C LYS A 176 -18.38 -1.65 -5.70
N ALA A 177 -18.00 -0.37 -5.68
CA ALA A 177 -17.50 0.27 -4.47
C ALA A 177 -18.59 0.29 -3.39
N TRP A 178 -18.23 -0.11 -2.17
CA TRP A 178 -19.09 -0.03 -1.01
C TRP A 178 -19.11 1.39 -0.46
N VAL A 179 -20.07 2.19 -0.96
CA VAL A 179 -20.25 3.58 -0.57
C VAL A 179 -21.61 3.79 0.09
N SER A 180 -21.63 4.61 1.15
CA SER A 180 -22.84 5.05 1.84
C SER A 180 -22.92 6.58 1.86
N SER A 181 -24.04 7.14 2.29
CA SER A 181 -24.17 8.58 2.44
C SER A 181 -23.21 9.10 3.50
N GLY A 182 -22.34 10.07 3.17
CA GLY A 182 -21.53 10.78 4.15
C GLY A 182 -20.06 10.96 3.78
N LYS A 183 -19.27 11.34 4.78
CA LYS A 183 -17.84 11.72 4.64
C LYS A 183 -16.89 10.73 5.32
N GLY A 184 -17.31 9.47 5.47
CA GLY A 184 -16.58 8.45 6.23
C GLY A 184 -15.17 8.17 5.68
N ALA A 185 -14.40 7.44 6.49
CA ALA A 185 -13.07 6.97 6.12
C ALA A 185 -13.10 6.14 4.84
N ARG A 186 -11.97 6.11 4.12
CA ARG A 186 -11.76 5.36 2.89
C ARG A 186 -10.76 4.25 3.10
N VAL A 187 -10.92 3.20 2.32
CA VAL A 187 -10.09 2.00 2.42
C VAL A 187 -8.70 2.25 1.84
N LEU A 188 -7.69 1.72 2.52
CA LEU A 188 -6.32 1.54 2.04
C LEU A 188 -5.97 0.05 1.97
N ARG A 189 -5.25 -0.35 0.92
CA ARG A 189 -4.76 -1.72 0.72
C ARG A 189 -3.26 -1.79 0.40
N GLY A 190 -2.69 -2.99 0.41
CA GLY A 190 -1.32 -3.27 -0.03
C GLY A 190 -0.23 -3.19 1.04
N GLY A 191 -0.39 -2.31 2.02
CA GLY A 191 0.67 -2.05 2.97
C GLY A 191 1.75 -1.11 2.42
N SER A 192 2.76 -0.76 3.21
CA SER A 192 3.79 0.19 2.80
C SER A 192 5.20 -0.24 3.21
N TRP A 193 6.19 0.51 2.74
CA TRP A 193 7.60 0.25 2.96
C TRP A 193 8.03 0.22 4.44
N TYR A 194 7.24 0.75 5.38
CA TYR A 194 7.58 0.83 6.80
C TYR A 194 6.78 -0.13 7.70
N ILE A 195 5.89 -0.96 7.14
CA ILE A 195 5.05 -1.85 7.96
C ILE A 195 5.57 -3.30 7.97
N SER A 196 5.07 -4.08 8.91
CA SER A 196 5.42 -5.50 9.04
C SER A 196 4.79 -6.36 7.93
N PRO A 197 5.42 -7.51 7.58
CA PRO A 197 4.92 -8.43 6.55
C PRO A 197 3.45 -8.86 6.73
N ARG A 198 2.98 -9.01 7.98
CA ARG A 198 1.58 -9.37 8.30
C ARG A 198 0.57 -8.38 7.72
N ARG A 199 0.95 -7.11 7.55
CA ARG A 199 0.10 -6.06 6.99
C ARG A 199 0.22 -5.90 5.47
N LEU A 200 1.05 -6.70 4.80
CA LEU A 200 1.20 -6.74 3.34
C LEU A 200 0.31 -7.79 2.66
N ARG A 201 -0.39 -8.63 3.45
CA ARG A 201 -1.25 -9.70 2.92
C ARG A 201 -2.35 -9.13 2.02
N ALA A 202 -2.79 -9.91 1.05
CA ALA A 202 -3.87 -9.54 0.14
C ALA A 202 -5.17 -9.15 0.87
N ALA A 203 -5.45 -9.74 2.04
CA ALA A 203 -6.63 -9.44 2.86
C ALA A 203 -6.42 -8.30 3.87
N SER A 204 -5.22 -7.72 3.97
CA SER A 204 -4.94 -6.64 4.93
C SER A 204 -5.53 -5.30 4.46
N ARG A 205 -6.20 -4.64 5.40
CA ARG A 205 -6.98 -3.42 5.16
C ARG A 205 -6.62 -2.36 6.19
N SER A 206 -6.83 -1.09 5.85
CA SER A 206 -6.86 0.02 6.81
C SER A 206 -7.91 1.04 6.36
N GLY A 207 -8.39 1.88 7.28
CA GLY A 207 -9.33 2.96 6.96
C GLY A 207 -8.84 4.28 7.51
N TYR A 208 -8.84 5.34 6.68
CA TYR A 208 -8.50 6.70 7.13
C TYR A 208 -9.42 7.74 6.51
N VAL A 209 -9.58 8.88 7.18
CA VAL A 209 -10.38 10.00 6.66
C VAL A 209 -9.86 10.50 5.31
N ARG A 210 -10.75 11.02 4.47
CA ARG A 210 -10.46 11.38 3.06
C ARG A 210 -9.33 12.39 2.86
N SER A 211 -9.05 13.22 3.86
CA SER A 211 -7.96 14.21 3.82
C SER A 211 -6.66 13.72 4.47
N TYR A 212 -6.65 12.50 5.01
CA TYR A 212 -5.44 11.90 5.55
C TYR A 212 -4.42 11.70 4.42
N ARG A 213 -3.15 11.93 4.72
CA ARG A 213 -2.04 11.83 3.77
C ARG A 213 -0.74 11.67 4.55
N ASN A 214 0.08 10.71 4.18
CA ASN A 214 1.37 10.48 4.80
C ASN A 214 2.38 10.02 3.73
N TYR A 215 3.64 9.84 4.13
CA TYR A 215 4.73 9.51 3.22
C TYR A 215 4.77 8.05 2.72
N GLY A 216 3.82 7.20 3.08
CA GLY A 216 3.70 5.85 2.52
C GLY A 216 2.27 5.49 2.15
N VAL A 217 1.47 6.49 1.78
CA VAL A 217 0.16 6.35 1.17
C VAL A 217 0.21 7.02 -0.20
N GLY A 218 -0.10 6.24 -1.23
CA GLY A 218 -0.19 6.63 -2.63
C GLY A 218 -1.50 6.12 -3.25
N MET A 219 -1.45 5.77 -4.54
CA MET A 219 -2.62 5.32 -5.29
C MET A 219 -2.22 4.46 -6.50
N ARG A 220 -3.20 3.71 -7.02
CA ARG A 220 -3.20 3.20 -8.39
C ARG A 220 -4.53 3.52 -9.07
N LEU A 221 -4.53 3.40 -10.39
CA LEU A 221 -5.70 3.68 -11.22
C LEU A 221 -6.30 2.42 -11.80
N VAL A 222 -7.61 2.46 -12.04
CA VAL A 222 -8.34 1.55 -12.91
C VAL A 222 -8.88 2.36 -14.09
N ARG A 223 -8.81 1.79 -15.30
CA ARG A 223 -9.48 2.30 -16.49
C ARG A 223 -10.65 1.38 -16.82
N VAL A 224 -11.84 1.95 -17.01
CA VAL A 224 -12.99 1.20 -17.51
C VAL A 224 -12.81 0.98 -19.00
N LEU A 225 -13.06 -0.25 -19.45
CA LEU A 225 -13.06 -0.60 -20.86
C LEU A 225 -14.50 -0.68 -21.34
N ASP A 226 -14.76 -0.18 -22.55
CA ASP A 226 -16.07 -0.35 -23.17
C ASP A 226 -16.35 -1.85 -23.34
N GLN A 227 -17.57 -2.25 -22.97
CA GLN A 227 -18.07 -3.58 -23.29
C GLN A 227 -18.50 -3.55 -24.75
N ASN A 228 -17.63 -4.04 -25.64
CA ASN A 228 -18.00 -4.38 -27.01
C ASN A 228 -18.88 -5.63 -27.03
#